data_AF-A0A1X1XMZ4-F1
#
_entry.id   AF-A0A1X1XMZ4-F1
#
_cell.length_a   1.000
_cell.length_b   1.000
_cell.length_c   1.000
_cell.angle_alpha   90.00
_cell.angle_beta   90.00
_cell.angle_gamma   90.00
#
_symmetry.space_group_name_H-M   'P 1'
#
loop_
_entity.id
_entity.type
_entity.pdbx_description
1 polymer ?
#
loop_
_entity_poly.entity_id
_entity_poly.type
_entity_poly.pdbx_seq_one_letter_code
_entity_poly.pdbx_strand_id
1 'polypeptide(L)'
;MRNAWRLAAFDVLAPLAAIVALLAIGVVLGWPLWWVSACSVLVLLILEGVGINIWLWRRDSVTVGTDDDAPGLRLAVVIVGAAALSAAVLTAYTQWTTPDRDFKRDSRAVVQIATGMAEAVASFSPSAPTASVDRAAAMMVPEHAGAFKEQYGKSAADLAQRKVTAQASTLSAGVEALGPSAASVAVILRVTQNAPGQPTSQAAPALRVTLTKRGSDWLVLDVTPMNSR
;
A
#
# COMPACT_ATOMS: atom_id res chain seq x y z
N MET A 1 24.63 41.36 17.15
CA MET A 1 23.61 40.28 17.10
C MET A 1 23.46 39.64 15.71
N ARG A 2 23.48 40.39 14.60
CA ARG A 2 23.31 39.86 13.23
C ARG A 2 24.31 38.77 12.83
N ASN A 3 25.58 38.91 13.22
CA ASN A 3 26.64 37.97 12.82
C ASN A 3 26.57 36.64 13.59
N ALA A 4 26.13 36.66 14.85
CA ALA A 4 25.93 35.44 15.64
C ALA A 4 24.78 34.56 15.07
N TRP A 5 23.70 35.20 14.60
CA TRP A 5 22.61 34.48 13.94
C TRP A 5 23.03 33.87 12.60
N ARG A 6 23.81 34.59 11.79
CA ARG A 6 24.33 34.06 10.53
C ARG A 6 25.25 32.86 10.77
N LEU A 7 26.13 32.94 11.77
CA LEU A 7 27.00 31.84 12.15
C LEU A 7 26.19 30.61 12.58
N ALA A 8 25.20 30.79 13.46
CA ALA A 8 24.32 29.69 13.87
C ALA A 8 23.55 29.08 12.68
N ALA A 9 23.04 29.90 11.76
CA ALA A 9 22.24 29.44 10.62
C ALA A 9 23.06 28.67 9.57
N PHE A 10 24.17 29.25 9.11
CA PHE A 10 24.94 28.70 7.99
C PHE A 10 26.03 27.74 8.43
N ASP A 11 26.68 28.00 9.57
CA ASP A 11 27.87 27.25 9.98
C ASP A 11 27.51 26.06 10.90
N VAL A 12 26.29 26.03 11.45
CA VAL A 12 25.84 24.96 12.36
C VAL A 12 24.55 24.30 11.88
N LEU A 13 23.46 25.05 11.71
CA LEU A 13 22.15 24.47 11.37
C LEU A 13 22.13 23.84 9.98
N ALA A 14 22.72 24.48 8.96
CA ALA A 14 22.71 23.94 7.60
C ALA A 14 23.50 22.61 7.48
N PRO A 15 24.74 22.47 8.00
CA PRO A 15 25.45 21.20 8.04
C PRO A 15 24.68 20.10 8.80
N LEU A 16 24.13 20.43 9.97
CA LEU A 16 23.35 19.47 10.76
C LEU A 16 22.09 19.00 10.01
N ALA A 17 21.36 19.93 9.39
CA ALA A 17 20.18 19.61 8.60
C ALA A 17 20.53 18.69 7.42
N ALA A 18 21.65 18.95 6.73
CA ALA A 18 22.11 18.10 5.64
C ALA A 18 22.47 16.68 6.12
N ILE A 19 23.19 16.55 7.24
CA ILE A 19 23.50 15.24 7.84
C ILE A 19 22.21 14.50 8.21
N VAL A 20 21.27 15.16 8.90
CA VAL A 20 19.98 14.56 9.28
C VAL A 20 19.21 14.09 8.04
N ALA A 21 19.20 14.87 6.95
CA ALA A 21 18.55 14.50 5.70
C ALA A 21 19.17 13.23 5.09
N LEU A 22 20.49 13.13 5.03
CA LEU A 22 21.20 11.96 4.50
C LEU A 22 20.92 10.69 5.31
N LEU A 23 20.91 10.82 6.65
CA LEU A 23 20.58 9.71 7.55
C LEU A 23 19.12 9.29 7.38
N ALA A 24 18.19 10.24 7.23
CA ALA A 24 16.79 9.96 6.99
C ALA A 24 16.57 9.17 5.69
N ILE A 25 17.27 9.54 4.60
CA ILE A 25 17.26 8.76 3.34
C ILE A 25 17.74 7.33 3.60
N GLY A 26 18.80 7.15 4.38
CA GLY A 26 19.32 5.81 4.72
C GLY A 26 18.31 4.95 5.45
N VAL A 27 17.60 5.53 6.42
CA VAL A 27 16.51 4.86 7.16
C VAL A 27 15.39 4.45 6.21
N VAL A 28 14.96 5.35 5.31
CA VAL A 28 13.88 5.08 4.36
C VAL A 28 14.25 3.96 3.39
N LEU A 29 15.49 3.92 2.91
CA LEU A 29 15.98 2.90 1.98
C LEU A 29 16.33 1.56 2.64
N GLY A 30 16.34 1.48 3.97
CA GLY A 30 16.78 0.27 4.69
C GLY A 30 18.30 0.03 4.63
N TRP A 31 19.09 1.10 4.54
CA TRP A 31 20.56 1.06 4.57
C TRP A 31 21.23 0.10 3.57
N PRO A 32 20.95 0.23 2.26
CA PRO A 32 21.68 -0.57 1.27
C PRO A 32 23.17 -0.19 1.28
N LEU A 33 24.06 -1.17 1.05
CA LEU A 33 25.51 -0.99 1.19
C LEU A 33 26.08 0.17 0.37
N TRP A 34 25.55 0.41 -0.84
CA TRP A 34 25.96 1.53 -1.68
C TRP A 34 25.63 2.89 -1.03
N TRP A 35 24.49 2.99 -0.35
CA TRP A 35 24.09 4.21 0.35
C TRP A 35 24.91 4.42 1.62
N VAL A 36 25.23 3.34 2.36
CA VAL A 36 26.12 3.44 3.53
C VAL A 36 27.46 4.07 3.14
N SER A 37 28.05 3.61 2.02
CA SER A 37 29.29 4.16 1.48
C SER A 37 29.12 5.63 1.08
N ALA A 38 28.12 5.95 0.25
CA ALA A 38 27.87 7.31 -0.22
C ALA A 38 27.58 8.29 0.94
N CYS A 39 26.72 7.90 1.88
CA CYS A 39 26.37 8.69 3.06
C CYS A 39 27.60 8.96 3.92
N SER A 40 28.48 7.98 4.11
CA SER A 40 29.71 8.17 4.90
C SER A 40 30.63 9.20 4.27
N VAL A 41 30.82 9.13 2.94
CA VAL A 41 31.63 10.12 2.19
C VAL A 41 31.01 11.51 2.28
N LEU A 42 29.68 11.63 2.09
CA LEU A 42 28.99 12.91 2.15
C LEU A 42 29.04 13.54 3.55
N VAL A 43 28.85 12.75 4.61
CA VAL A 43 28.99 13.23 5.99
C VAL A 43 30.43 13.67 6.27
N LEU A 44 31.42 12.91 5.81
CA LEU A 44 32.83 13.28 5.94
C LEU A 44 33.12 14.63 5.27
N LEU A 45 32.66 14.84 4.03
CA LEU A 45 32.81 16.12 3.32
C LEU A 45 32.14 17.29 4.05
N ILE A 46 30.97 17.08 4.66
CA ILE A 46 30.30 18.09 5.48
C ILE A 46 31.16 18.43 6.71
N LEU A 47 31.70 17.43 7.41
CA LEU A 47 32.55 17.62 8.58
C LEU A 47 33.87 18.32 8.22
N GLU A 48 34.48 17.98 7.09
CA GLU A 48 35.66 18.67 6.56
C GLU A 48 35.35 20.14 6.28
N GLY A 49 34.22 20.43 5.63
CA GLY A 49 33.76 21.81 5.41
C GLY A 49 33.57 22.59 6.71
N VAL A 50 32.95 21.97 7.73
CA VAL A 50 32.81 22.57 9.07
C VAL A 50 34.19 22.80 9.71
N GLY A 51 35.12 21.86 9.58
CA GLY A 51 36.48 21.98 10.09
C GLY A 51 37.26 23.14 9.47
N ILE A 52 37.17 23.30 8.14
CA ILE A 52 37.75 24.45 7.42
C ILE A 52 37.15 25.76 7.94
N ASN A 53 35.84 25.79 8.15
CA ASN A 53 35.15 26.98 8.62
C ASN A 53 35.57 27.37 10.05
N ILE A 54 35.75 26.39 10.94
CA ILE A 54 36.30 26.62 12.29
C ILE A 54 37.73 27.13 12.23
N TRP A 55 38.54 26.62 11.30
CA TRP A 55 39.92 27.08 11.12
C TRP A 55 39.99 28.53 10.61
N LEU A 56 39.17 28.89 9.62
CA LEU A 56 39.06 30.26 9.11
C LEU A 56 38.56 31.22 10.20
N TRP A 57 37.61 30.79 11.03
CA TRP A 57 37.13 31.58 12.16
C TRP A 57 38.25 31.89 13.15
N ARG A 58 39.10 30.90 13.47
CA ARG A 58 40.24 31.09 14.39
C ARG A 58 41.34 31.96 13.80
N ARG A 59 41.58 31.86 12.49
CA ARG A 59 42.68 32.54 11.80
C ARG A 59 42.33 34.00 11.50
N ASP A 60 41.19 34.21 10.85
CA ASP A 60 40.84 35.49 10.22
C ASP A 60 39.55 36.10 10.81
N SER A 61 38.91 35.45 11.80
CA SER A 61 37.59 35.85 12.35
C SER A 61 36.46 35.86 11.31
N VAL A 62 36.61 35.11 10.22
CA VAL A 62 35.65 34.99 9.12
C VAL A 62 35.16 33.55 8.99
N THR A 63 33.87 33.38 8.73
CA THR A 63 33.21 32.10 8.43
C THR A 63 32.35 32.23 7.17
N VAL A 64 31.90 31.12 6.61
CA VAL A 64 30.92 31.11 5.51
C VAL A 64 29.69 31.98 5.83
N GLY A 65 29.17 31.93 7.05
CA GLY A 65 28.06 32.76 7.47
C GLY A 65 28.38 34.26 7.62
N THR A 66 29.62 34.60 7.97
CA THR A 66 30.04 35.97 8.33
C THR A 66 30.86 36.68 7.24
N ASP A 67 31.31 35.96 6.22
CA ASP A 67 31.99 36.48 5.04
C ASP A 67 30.99 37.27 4.17
N ASP A 68 31.15 38.59 4.14
CA ASP A 68 30.34 39.49 3.32
C ASP A 68 30.95 39.72 1.92
N ASP A 69 32.20 39.29 1.68
CA ASP A 69 32.88 39.37 0.38
C ASP A 69 32.52 38.17 -0.52
N ALA A 70 32.10 37.04 0.07
CA ALA A 70 31.69 35.84 -0.65
C ALA A 70 30.21 35.42 -0.39
N PRO A 71 29.20 36.26 -0.71
CA PRO A 71 27.78 35.91 -0.50
C PRO A 71 27.33 34.67 -1.30
N GLY A 72 28.02 34.35 -2.41
CA GLY A 72 27.75 33.16 -3.22
C GLY A 72 27.94 31.85 -2.44
N LEU A 73 28.84 31.80 -1.47
CA LEU A 73 29.08 30.59 -0.68
C LEU A 73 27.90 30.27 0.24
N ARG A 74 27.29 31.31 0.84
CA ARG A 74 26.06 31.16 1.64
C ARG A 74 24.91 30.62 0.80
N LEU A 75 24.75 31.14 -0.42
CA LEU A 75 23.74 30.66 -1.35
C LEU A 75 23.99 29.19 -1.73
N ALA A 76 25.25 28.81 -1.99
CA ALA A 76 25.61 27.42 -2.27
C ALA A 76 25.26 26.47 -1.11
N VAL A 77 25.56 26.85 0.14
CA VAL A 77 25.20 26.07 1.33
C VAL A 77 23.68 25.92 1.45
N VAL A 78 22.92 27.00 1.22
CA VAL A 78 21.45 26.95 1.24
C VAL A 78 20.91 26.04 0.15
N ILE A 79 21.42 26.14 -1.08
CA ILE A 79 20.98 25.31 -2.20
C ILE A 79 21.25 23.83 -1.92
N VAL A 80 22.46 23.50 -1.44
CA VAL A 80 22.82 22.11 -1.13
C VAL A 80 21.97 21.57 0.02
N GLY A 81 21.80 22.35 1.10
CA GLY A 81 20.96 21.95 2.23
C GLY A 81 19.49 21.76 1.82
N ALA A 82 18.94 22.68 1.03
CA ALA A 82 17.59 22.57 0.50
C ALA A 82 17.42 21.36 -0.44
N ALA A 83 18.41 21.08 -1.28
CA ALA A 83 18.41 19.91 -2.15
C ALA A 83 18.44 18.60 -1.35
N ALA A 84 19.28 18.51 -0.31
CA ALA A 84 19.35 17.34 0.56
C ALA A 84 18.03 17.08 1.29
N LEU A 85 17.43 18.13 1.86
CA LEU A 85 16.11 18.04 2.51
C LEU A 85 15.01 17.64 1.52
N SER A 86 15.01 18.24 0.32
CA SER A 86 14.04 17.89 -0.72
C SER A 86 14.18 16.44 -1.16
N ALA A 87 15.40 15.94 -1.33
CA ALA A 87 15.68 14.55 -1.66
C ALA A 87 15.19 13.60 -0.56
N ALA A 88 15.38 13.95 0.72
CA ALA A 88 14.87 13.17 1.84
C ALA A 88 13.33 13.08 1.83
N VAL A 89 12.66 14.22 1.63
CA VAL A 89 11.19 14.29 1.54
C VAL A 89 10.68 13.46 0.36
N LEU A 90 11.27 13.61 -0.82
CA LEU A 90 10.87 12.86 -2.02
C LEU A 90 11.09 11.35 -1.85
N THR A 91 12.20 10.96 -1.25
CA THR A 91 12.51 9.54 -0.99
C THR A 91 11.50 8.94 0.01
N ALA A 92 11.24 9.63 1.12
CA ALA A 92 10.22 9.20 2.08
C ALA A 92 8.82 9.12 1.47
N TYR A 93 8.46 10.09 0.64
CA TYR A 93 7.17 10.12 -0.04
C TYR A 93 7.00 8.90 -0.96
N THR A 94 8.00 8.64 -1.81
CA THR A 94 7.97 7.56 -2.80
C THR A 94 8.07 6.17 -2.20
N GLN A 95 8.85 6.00 -1.12
CA GLN A 95 9.10 4.68 -0.53
C GLN A 95 8.13 4.31 0.60
N TRP A 96 7.54 5.27 1.31
CA TRP A 96 6.61 4.99 2.41
C TRP A 96 5.19 5.44 2.11
N THR A 97 5.01 6.68 1.66
CA THR A 97 3.66 7.27 1.56
C THR A 97 2.87 6.69 0.40
N THR A 98 3.49 6.54 -0.77
CA THR A 98 2.81 5.95 -1.95
C THR A 98 2.45 4.48 -1.72
N PRO A 99 3.37 3.60 -1.28
CA PRO A 99 3.04 2.20 -1.03
C PRO A 99 1.98 2.00 0.06
N ASP A 100 1.98 2.81 1.13
CA ASP A 100 0.94 2.73 2.17
C ASP A 100 -0.44 3.13 1.64
N ARG A 101 -0.51 4.16 0.80
CA ARG A 101 -1.77 4.57 0.15
C ARG A 101 -2.27 3.52 -0.82
N ASP A 102 -1.36 2.94 -1.62
CA ASP A 102 -1.68 1.88 -2.55
C ASP A 102 -2.14 0.63 -1.82
N PHE A 103 -1.48 0.24 -0.73
CA PHE A 103 -1.91 -0.86 0.14
C PHE A 103 -3.32 -0.65 0.70
N LYS A 104 -3.63 0.56 1.21
CA LYS A 104 -4.97 0.90 1.72
C LYS A 104 -6.04 0.93 0.62
N ARG A 105 -5.67 1.33 -0.59
CA ARG A 105 -6.56 1.31 -1.76
C ARG A 105 -6.83 -0.12 -2.19
N ASP A 106 -5.78 -0.91 -2.37
CA ASP A 106 -5.86 -2.31 -2.78
C ASP A 106 -6.62 -3.14 -1.74
N SER A 107 -6.35 -2.95 -0.44
CA SER A 107 -7.10 -3.61 0.65
C SER A 107 -8.61 -3.38 0.56
N ARG A 108 -9.05 -2.15 0.28
CA ARG A 108 -10.48 -1.85 0.11
C ARG A 108 -11.04 -2.47 -1.17
N ALA A 109 -10.29 -2.40 -2.26
CA ALA A 109 -10.70 -2.97 -3.55
C ALA A 109 -10.87 -4.48 -3.47
N VAL A 110 -9.88 -5.21 -2.92
CA VAL A 110 -9.95 -6.67 -2.82
C VAL A 110 -11.06 -7.12 -1.90
N VAL A 111 -11.31 -6.41 -0.78
CA VAL A 111 -12.45 -6.71 0.09
C VAL A 111 -13.77 -6.50 -0.64
N GLN A 112 -13.95 -5.39 -1.34
CA GLN A 112 -15.17 -5.10 -2.09
C GLN A 112 -15.45 -6.15 -3.19
N ILE A 113 -14.42 -6.56 -3.93
CA ILE A 113 -14.54 -7.60 -4.96
C ILE A 113 -14.84 -8.95 -4.31
N ALA A 114 -14.16 -9.30 -3.22
CA ALA A 114 -14.37 -10.56 -2.52
C ALA A 114 -15.78 -10.67 -1.92
N THR A 115 -16.30 -9.61 -1.31
CA THR A 115 -17.68 -9.60 -0.79
C THR A 115 -18.69 -9.71 -1.91
N GLY A 116 -18.50 -8.97 -3.00
CA GLY A 116 -19.37 -9.07 -4.19
C GLY A 116 -19.36 -10.47 -4.80
N MET A 117 -18.19 -11.10 -4.88
CA MET A 117 -18.04 -12.49 -5.33
C MET A 117 -18.73 -13.45 -4.37
N ALA A 118 -18.44 -13.39 -3.07
CA ALA A 118 -19.02 -14.27 -2.08
C ALA A 118 -20.56 -14.18 -2.04
N GLU A 119 -21.11 -12.98 -2.12
CA GLU A 119 -22.56 -12.76 -2.20
C GLU A 119 -23.16 -13.28 -3.50
N ALA A 120 -22.47 -13.09 -4.64
CA ALA A 120 -22.90 -13.61 -5.92
C ALA A 120 -22.90 -15.15 -5.94
N VAL A 121 -21.87 -15.80 -5.41
CA VAL A 121 -21.79 -17.27 -5.38
C VAL A 121 -22.82 -17.88 -4.43
N ALA A 122 -23.10 -17.22 -3.30
CA ALA A 122 -24.00 -17.75 -2.28
C ALA A 122 -25.48 -17.31 -2.42
N SER A 123 -25.78 -16.41 -3.36
CA SER A 123 -27.16 -15.99 -3.64
C SER A 123 -27.73 -16.72 -4.87
N PHE A 124 -28.98 -17.13 -4.78
CA PHE A 124 -29.68 -17.89 -5.81
C PHE A 124 -31.18 -17.57 -5.84
N SER A 125 -31.71 -17.36 -7.04
CA SER A 125 -33.15 -17.22 -7.29
C SER A 125 -33.63 -18.19 -8.39
N PRO A 126 -34.73 -18.93 -8.16
CA PRO A 126 -35.32 -19.80 -9.18
C PRO A 126 -35.77 -19.06 -10.45
N SER A 127 -36.06 -17.75 -10.35
CA SER A 127 -36.49 -16.94 -11.50
C SER A 127 -35.36 -16.60 -12.48
N ALA A 128 -34.10 -16.72 -12.04
CA ALA A 128 -32.91 -16.40 -12.82
C ALA A 128 -31.70 -17.23 -12.33
N PRO A 129 -31.70 -18.55 -12.55
CA PRO A 129 -30.76 -19.48 -11.90
C PRO A 129 -29.30 -19.27 -12.31
N THR A 130 -29.04 -18.69 -13.48
CA THR A 130 -27.66 -18.43 -13.96
C THR A 130 -27.18 -17.01 -13.64
N ALA A 131 -28.06 -16.08 -13.27
CA ALA A 131 -27.70 -14.66 -13.16
C ALA A 131 -26.64 -14.39 -12.07
N SER A 132 -26.68 -15.15 -10.98
CA SER A 132 -25.69 -15.07 -9.91
C SER A 132 -24.34 -15.69 -10.32
N VAL A 133 -24.37 -16.80 -11.03
CA VAL A 133 -23.18 -17.47 -11.61
C VAL A 133 -22.52 -16.61 -12.67
N ASP A 134 -23.29 -15.97 -13.56
CA ASP A 134 -22.79 -15.08 -14.60
C ASP A 134 -22.13 -13.82 -14.00
N ARG A 135 -22.73 -13.25 -12.94
CA ARG A 135 -22.15 -12.13 -12.21
C ARG A 135 -20.84 -12.52 -11.53
N ALA A 136 -20.80 -13.67 -10.87
CA ALA A 136 -19.58 -14.20 -10.24
C ALA A 136 -18.48 -14.44 -11.28
N ALA A 137 -18.80 -15.09 -12.40
CA ALA A 137 -17.86 -15.36 -13.48
C ALA A 137 -17.31 -14.08 -14.13
N ALA A 138 -18.08 -12.99 -14.18
CA ALA A 138 -17.61 -11.69 -14.69
C ALA A 138 -16.56 -11.02 -13.79
N MET A 139 -16.49 -11.39 -12.51
CA MET A 139 -15.46 -10.91 -11.56
C MET A 139 -14.22 -11.81 -11.54
N MET A 140 -14.27 -12.96 -12.21
CA MET A 140 -13.17 -13.91 -12.25
C MET A 140 -12.20 -13.61 -13.38
N VAL A 141 -11.01 -14.18 -13.23
CA VAL A 141 -10.04 -14.30 -14.31
C VAL A 141 -10.68 -15.09 -15.48
N PRO A 142 -10.65 -14.58 -16.73
CA PRO A 142 -11.36 -15.18 -17.87
C PRO A 142 -11.08 -16.67 -18.09
N GLU A 143 -9.86 -17.10 -17.81
CA GLU A 143 -9.38 -18.48 -17.93
C GLU A 143 -10.07 -19.43 -16.93
N HIS A 144 -10.51 -18.92 -15.78
CA HIS A 144 -11.20 -19.69 -14.74
C HIS A 144 -12.73 -19.56 -14.79
N ALA A 145 -13.24 -18.49 -15.43
CA ALA A 145 -14.67 -18.22 -15.53
C ALA A 145 -15.46 -19.37 -16.21
N GLY A 146 -14.90 -20.00 -17.24
CA GLY A 146 -15.54 -21.11 -17.94
C GLY A 146 -15.73 -22.35 -17.07
N ALA A 147 -14.66 -22.79 -16.40
CA ALA A 147 -14.70 -23.93 -15.48
C ALA A 147 -15.64 -23.66 -14.29
N PHE A 148 -15.63 -22.43 -13.77
CA PHE A 148 -16.54 -22.00 -12.72
C PHE A 148 -18.00 -22.11 -13.13
N LYS A 149 -18.37 -21.61 -14.32
CA LYS A 149 -19.75 -21.71 -14.83
C LYS A 149 -20.21 -23.16 -14.96
N GLU A 150 -19.34 -24.05 -15.40
CA GLU A 150 -19.68 -25.47 -15.55
C GLU A 150 -19.90 -26.16 -14.19
N GLN A 151 -19.03 -25.88 -13.20
CA GLN A 151 -19.13 -26.45 -11.86
C GLN A 151 -20.39 -25.98 -11.14
N TYR A 152 -20.67 -24.68 -11.15
CA TYR A 152 -21.79 -24.09 -10.43
C TYR A 152 -23.13 -24.18 -11.19
N GLY A 153 -23.09 -24.30 -12.52
CA GLY A 153 -24.30 -24.45 -13.34
C GLY A 153 -25.10 -25.71 -13.02
N LYS A 154 -24.43 -26.83 -12.71
CA LYS A 154 -25.08 -28.09 -12.30
C LYS A 154 -25.81 -27.92 -10.96
N SER A 155 -25.15 -27.34 -9.96
CA SER A 155 -25.76 -27.06 -8.64
C SER A 155 -26.92 -26.05 -8.73
N ALA A 156 -26.81 -25.05 -9.59
CA ALA A 156 -27.87 -24.08 -9.82
C ALA A 156 -29.14 -24.71 -10.45
N ALA A 157 -28.97 -25.65 -11.38
CA ALA A 157 -30.09 -26.37 -11.99
C ALA A 157 -30.86 -27.22 -10.97
N ASP A 158 -30.15 -27.91 -10.07
CA ASP A 158 -30.77 -28.72 -9.00
C ASP A 158 -31.54 -27.84 -8.01
N LEU A 159 -31.01 -26.68 -7.63
CA LEU A 159 -31.69 -25.72 -6.74
C LEU A 159 -32.93 -25.09 -7.40
N ALA A 160 -32.87 -24.84 -8.71
CA ALA A 160 -34.01 -24.33 -9.48
C ALA A 160 -35.17 -25.34 -9.46
N GLN A 161 -34.90 -26.62 -9.68
CA GLN A 161 -35.91 -27.68 -9.65
C GLN A 161 -36.60 -27.78 -8.28
N ARG A 162 -35.85 -27.57 -7.19
CA ARG A 162 -36.36 -27.62 -5.82
C ARG A 162 -37.05 -26.32 -5.37
N LYS A 163 -37.11 -25.30 -6.23
CA LYS A 163 -37.68 -23.97 -5.94
C LYS A 163 -37.11 -23.33 -4.66
N VAL A 164 -35.84 -23.60 -4.36
CA VAL A 164 -35.15 -23.02 -3.20
C VAL A 164 -34.64 -21.64 -3.58
N THR A 165 -34.89 -20.64 -2.75
CA THR A 165 -34.22 -19.33 -2.85
C THR A 165 -33.17 -19.23 -1.76
N ALA A 166 -31.96 -18.77 -2.09
CA ALA A 166 -30.92 -18.47 -1.12
C ALA A 166 -30.53 -17.00 -1.27
N GLN A 167 -30.51 -16.26 -0.16
CA GLN A 167 -30.02 -14.89 -0.14
C GLN A 167 -28.80 -14.82 0.76
N ALA A 168 -27.68 -14.36 0.22
CA ALA A 168 -26.47 -14.13 0.99
C ALA A 168 -26.23 -12.64 1.19
N SER A 169 -25.83 -12.27 2.41
CA SER A 169 -25.36 -10.94 2.75
C SER A 169 -24.06 -11.04 3.53
N THR A 170 -23.08 -10.22 3.21
CA THR A 170 -21.81 -10.17 3.95
C THR A 170 -22.05 -9.72 5.40
N LEU A 171 -21.60 -10.54 6.36
CA LEU A 171 -21.54 -10.16 7.78
C LEU A 171 -20.23 -9.45 8.10
N SER A 172 -19.12 -10.01 7.63
CA SER A 172 -17.78 -9.49 7.87
C SER A 172 -16.85 -9.95 6.75
N ALA A 173 -15.87 -9.13 6.42
CA ALA A 173 -14.82 -9.47 5.49
C ALA A 173 -13.49 -8.87 5.94
N GLY A 174 -12.41 -9.62 5.75
CA GLY A 174 -11.07 -9.22 6.16
C GLY A 174 -10.01 -9.75 5.22
N VAL A 175 -9.00 -8.92 4.95
CA VAL A 175 -7.83 -9.33 4.18
C VAL A 175 -7.00 -10.29 5.04
N GLU A 176 -6.78 -11.51 4.56
CA GLU A 176 -5.87 -12.48 5.18
C GLU A 176 -4.43 -12.24 4.73
N ALA A 177 -4.25 -11.93 3.44
CA ALA A 177 -2.94 -11.64 2.84
C ALA A 177 -3.10 -10.67 1.67
N LEU A 178 -2.17 -9.72 1.54
CA LEU A 178 -2.10 -8.80 0.40
C LEU A 178 -0.64 -8.60 0.01
N GLY A 179 -0.32 -8.97 -1.22
CA GLY A 179 0.96 -8.73 -1.87
C GLY A 179 0.81 -7.90 -3.14
N PRO A 180 1.91 -7.65 -3.87
CA PRO A 180 1.91 -6.78 -5.06
C PRO A 180 0.98 -7.26 -6.19
N SER A 181 0.77 -8.57 -6.32
CA SER A 181 0.01 -9.18 -7.42
C SER A 181 -0.99 -10.26 -6.98
N ALA A 182 -1.07 -10.56 -5.69
CA ALA A 182 -1.93 -11.61 -5.14
C ALA A 182 -2.52 -11.17 -3.81
N ALA A 183 -3.77 -11.56 -3.55
CA ALA A 183 -4.45 -11.29 -2.30
C ALA A 183 -5.35 -12.48 -1.89
N SER A 184 -5.59 -12.61 -0.59
CA SER A 184 -6.56 -13.54 -0.01
C SER A 184 -7.45 -12.77 0.94
N VAL A 185 -8.76 -12.96 0.82
CA VAL A 185 -9.77 -12.31 1.66
C VAL A 185 -10.69 -13.38 2.25
N ALA A 186 -10.85 -13.36 3.57
CA ALA A 186 -11.85 -14.15 4.26
C ALA A 186 -13.16 -13.36 4.31
N VAL A 187 -14.26 -13.99 3.89
CA VAL A 187 -15.60 -13.41 3.90
C VAL A 187 -16.53 -14.33 4.67
N ILE A 188 -17.20 -13.78 5.69
CA ILE A 188 -18.24 -14.46 6.45
C ILE A 188 -19.58 -13.93 5.95
N LEU A 189 -20.41 -14.86 5.50
CA LEU A 189 -21.73 -14.56 4.98
C LEU A 189 -22.81 -14.90 6.01
N ARG A 190 -23.97 -14.27 5.88
CA ARG A 190 -25.25 -14.77 6.36
C ARG A 190 -26.03 -15.23 5.16
N VAL A 191 -26.37 -16.51 5.11
CA VAL A 191 -27.19 -17.09 4.04
C VAL A 191 -28.54 -17.46 4.64
N THR A 192 -29.61 -16.88 4.10
CA THR A 192 -31.00 -17.24 4.44
C THR A 192 -31.59 -18.04 3.29
N GLN A 193 -32.05 -19.25 3.56
CA GLN A 193 -32.68 -20.13 2.58
C GLN A 193 -34.17 -20.26 2.86
N ASN A 194 -34.98 -20.10 1.81
CA ASN A 194 -36.41 -20.36 1.85
C ASN A 194 -36.76 -21.46 0.84
N ALA A 195 -37.51 -22.45 1.31
CA ALA A 195 -38.05 -23.52 0.49
C ALA A 195 -39.57 -23.63 0.74
N PRO A 196 -40.39 -23.97 -0.27
CA PRO A 196 -41.83 -24.10 -0.10
C PRO A 196 -42.18 -25.13 0.99
N GLY A 197 -42.97 -24.72 1.99
CA GLY A 197 -43.45 -25.61 3.06
C GLY A 197 -42.42 -25.93 4.16
N GLN A 198 -41.25 -25.30 4.17
CA GLN A 198 -40.24 -25.44 5.23
C GLN A 198 -40.00 -24.10 5.96
N PRO A 199 -39.60 -24.13 7.25
CA PRO A 199 -39.17 -22.94 7.95
C PRO A 199 -37.89 -22.37 7.32
N THR A 200 -37.74 -21.05 7.34
CA THR A 200 -36.52 -20.37 6.88
C THR A 200 -35.30 -20.89 7.63
N SER A 201 -34.29 -21.33 6.88
CA SER A 201 -33.01 -21.78 7.43
C SER A 201 -31.96 -20.67 7.32
N GLN A 202 -31.12 -20.52 8.34
CA GLN A 202 -30.00 -19.59 8.34
C GLN A 202 -28.68 -20.32 8.54
N ALA A 203 -27.69 -19.99 7.72
CA ALA A 203 -26.33 -20.49 7.86
C ALA A 203 -25.33 -19.33 7.77
N ALA A 204 -24.17 -19.49 8.42
CA ALA A 204 -23.09 -18.52 8.39
C ALA A 204 -21.81 -19.13 7.77
N PRO A 205 -21.80 -19.43 6.46
CA PRO A 205 -20.63 -20.00 5.82
C PRO A 205 -19.50 -18.97 5.72
N ALA A 206 -18.27 -19.45 5.84
CA ALA A 206 -17.06 -18.68 5.62
C ALA A 206 -16.39 -19.11 4.31
N LEU A 207 -16.04 -18.14 3.47
CA LEU A 207 -15.39 -18.34 2.18
C LEU A 207 -14.05 -17.59 2.16
N ARG A 208 -13.03 -18.23 1.59
CA ARG A 208 -11.78 -17.59 1.21
C ARG A 208 -11.83 -17.29 -0.28
N VAL A 209 -11.65 -16.02 -0.61
CA VAL A 209 -11.56 -15.54 -1.99
C VAL A 209 -10.11 -15.20 -2.29
N THR A 210 -9.53 -15.89 -3.27
CA THR A 210 -8.18 -15.62 -3.76
C THR A 210 -8.29 -14.67 -4.96
N LEU A 211 -7.53 -13.59 -4.95
CA LEU A 211 -7.51 -12.59 -6.02
C LEU A 211 -6.10 -12.46 -6.61
N THR A 212 -6.05 -12.09 -7.88
CA THR A 212 -4.82 -11.73 -8.57
C THR A 212 -4.96 -10.39 -9.27
N LYS A 213 -3.87 -9.64 -9.34
CA LYS A 213 -3.82 -8.32 -10.00
C LYS A 213 -3.37 -8.49 -11.45
N ARG A 214 -4.21 -8.07 -12.40
CA ARG A 214 -3.85 -7.95 -13.83
C ARG A 214 -3.85 -6.48 -14.22
N GLY A 215 -2.66 -5.92 -14.42
CA GLY A 215 -2.50 -4.48 -14.65
C GLY A 215 -2.93 -3.68 -13.41
N SER A 216 -3.97 -2.86 -13.54
CA SER A 216 -4.58 -2.11 -12.42
C SER A 216 -5.70 -2.86 -11.71
N ASP A 217 -6.20 -3.95 -12.29
CA ASP A 217 -7.48 -4.52 -11.90
C ASP A 217 -7.29 -5.80 -11.10
N TRP A 218 -8.05 -5.93 -10.02
CA TRP A 218 -8.10 -7.13 -9.21
C TRP A 218 -9.20 -8.06 -9.71
N LEU A 219 -8.85 -9.30 -9.96
CA LEU A 219 -9.76 -10.34 -10.46
C LEU A 219 -9.74 -11.53 -9.51
N VAL A 220 -10.88 -12.18 -9.37
CA VAL A 220 -11.00 -13.39 -8.55
C VAL A 220 -10.35 -14.56 -9.29
N LEU A 221 -9.38 -15.19 -8.64
CA LEU A 221 -8.75 -16.40 -9.13
C LEU A 221 -9.55 -17.64 -8.71
N ASP A 222 -9.95 -17.70 -7.44
CA ASP A 222 -10.61 -18.87 -6.86
C ASP A 222 -11.44 -18.51 -5.62
N VAL A 223 -12.43 -19.36 -5.28
CA VAL A 223 -13.26 -19.25 -4.08
C VAL A 223 -13.35 -20.61 -3.40
N THR A 224 -12.89 -20.69 -2.16
CA THR A 224 -12.84 -21.94 -1.38
C THR A 224 -13.58 -21.82 -0.06
N PRO A 225 -14.36 -22.83 0.38
CA PRO A 225 -14.96 -22.83 1.71
C PRO A 225 -13.90 -22.94 2.81
N MET A 226 -14.02 -22.16 3.89
CA MET A 226 -13.08 -22.20 5.02
C MET A 226 -13.43 -23.29 6.05
N ASN A 227 -14.69 -23.72 6.10
CA ASN A 227 -15.16 -24.81 6.96
C ASN A 227 -16.01 -25.78 6.14
N SER A 228 -15.41 -26.85 5.64
CA SER A 228 -16.13 -28.04 5.21
C SER A 228 -16.03 -29.11 6.30
N ARG A 229 -16.86 -28.98 7.34
CA ARG A 229 -17.19 -30.08 8.25
C ARG A 229 -18.66 -30.00 8.60
#